data_AF-A0A8H2LD57-F1
#
_entry.id   AF-A0A8H2LD57-F1
#
_cell.length_a   1.000
_cell.length_b   1.000
_cell.length_c   1.000
_cell.angle_alpha   90.00
_cell.angle_beta   90.00
_cell.angle_gamma   90.00
#
_symmetry.space_group_name_H-M   'P 1'
#
loop_
_entity.id
_entity.type
_entity.pdbx_description
1 polymer ?
#
loop_
_entity_poly.entity_id
_entity_poly.type
_entity_poly.pdbx_seq_one_letter_code
_entity_poly.pdbx_strand_id
1 'polypeptide(L)' 'MARSRYLQYKPTRKWTENQSKRSEVLFEKCPDLKKAYKLCQNLSWIFNHTKDKTSALARLAKWDEKVRKA' A
#
# COMPACT_ATOMS: atom_id res chain seq x y z
N MET A 1 18.95 -5.64 -13.26
CA MET A 1 18.66 -4.93 -11.98
C MET A 1 17.25 -4.34 -12.05
N ALA A 2 16.58 -4.10 -10.92
CA ALA A 2 15.18 -3.63 -10.78
C ALA A 2 14.03 -4.67 -10.77
N ARG A 3 14.22 -5.89 -10.24
CA ARG A 3 13.09 -6.79 -9.91
C ARG A 3 12.40 -6.46 -8.58
N SER A 4 13.01 -5.64 -7.72
CA SER A 4 12.48 -5.24 -6.42
C SER A 4 11.46 -4.10 -6.49
N ARG A 5 11.56 -3.18 -7.48
CA ARG A 5 10.61 -2.06 -7.64
C ARG A 5 9.18 -2.55 -7.94
N TYR A 6 9.04 -3.64 -8.69
CA TYR A 6 7.73 -4.17 -9.08
C TYR A 6 6.91 -4.81 -7.95
N LEU A 7 7.53 -5.11 -6.81
CA LEU A 7 6.82 -5.71 -5.68
C LEU A 7 5.95 -4.69 -4.94
N GLN A 8 6.37 -3.42 -4.91
CA GLN A 8 5.76 -2.39 -4.06
C GLN A 8 4.52 -1.74 -4.67
N TYR A 9 4.30 -1.85 -5.99
CA TYR A 9 3.16 -1.22 -6.68
C TYR A 9 2.02 -2.18 -7.02
N LYS A 10 2.22 -3.49 -6.88
CA LYS A 10 1.15 -4.45 -7.15
C LYS A 10 0.38 -4.71 -5.87
N PRO A 11 -0.97 -4.68 -5.91
CA PRO A 11 -1.76 -5.16 -4.79
C PRO A 11 -1.39 -6.59 -4.46
N THR A 12 -1.36 -6.92 -3.17
CA THR A 12 -1.09 -8.26 -2.61
C THR A 12 -1.86 -9.37 -3.33
N ARG A 13 -3.07 -9.07 -3.81
CA ARG A 13 -3.91 -9.99 -4.60
C ARG A 13 -3.30 -10.45 -5.93
N LYS A 14 -2.30 -9.73 -6.46
CA LYS A 14 -1.60 -10.04 -7.72
C LYS A 14 -0.22 -10.65 -7.48
N TRP A 15 0.14 -10.96 -6.24
CA TRP A 15 1.41 -11.59 -5.93
C TRP A 15 1.33 -13.09 -6.18
N THR A 16 2.40 -13.64 -6.75
CA THR A 16 2.58 -15.09 -6.73
C THR A 16 2.87 -15.56 -5.30
N GLU A 17 2.64 -16.83 -5.01
CA GLU A 17 2.89 -17.41 -3.68
C GLU A 17 4.32 -17.11 -3.19
N ASN A 18 5.30 -17.22 -4.08
CA ASN A 18 6.69 -16.95 -3.77
C ASN A 18 6.97 -15.45 -3.48
N GLN A 19 6.25 -14.54 -4.13
CA GLN A 19 6.32 -13.10 -3.85
C GLN A 19 5.69 -12.78 -2.48
N SER A 20 4.59 -13.43 -2.14
CA SER A 20 3.94 -13.28 -0.83
C SER A 20 4.87 -13.74 0.29
N LYS A 21 5.43 -14.96 0.20
CA LYS A 21 6.39 -15.48 1.19
C LYS A 21 7.60 -14.56 1.38
N ARG A 22 8.16 -14.04 0.29
CA ARG A 22 9.30 -13.10 0.36
C ARG A 22 8.92 -11.76 0.99
N SER A 23 7.73 -11.25 0.68
CA SER A 23 7.25 -10.01 1.27
C SER A 23 7.01 -10.14 2.77
N GLU A 24 6.56 -11.31 3.23
CA GLU A 24 6.31 -11.60 4.64
C GLU A 24 7.61 -11.54 5.42
N VAL A 25 8.64 -12.28 4.99
CA VAL A 25 9.99 -12.22 5.57
C VAL A 25 10.58 -10.80 5.53
N LEU A 26 10.37 -10.06 4.44
CA LEU A 26 10.83 -8.68 4.33
C LEU A 26 10.13 -7.76 5.32
N PHE A 27 8.83 -7.92 5.51
CA PHE A 27 8.02 -7.12 6.42
C PHE A 27 8.21 -7.49 7.89
N GLU A 28 8.64 -8.71 8.20
CA GLU A 28 9.12 -9.10 9.53
C GLU A 28 10.41 -8.37 9.87
N LYS A 29 11.37 -8.31 8.94
CA LYS A 29 12.66 -7.63 9.15
C LYS A 29 12.54 -6.11 9.12
N CYS A 30 11.62 -5.58 8.32
CA CYS A 30 11.41 -4.15 8.12
C CYS A 30 9.93 -3.78 8.34
N PRO A 31 9.48 -3.66 9.59
CA PRO A 31 8.07 -3.37 9.91
C PRO A 31 7.62 -2.00 9.40
N ASP A 32 8.51 -1.00 9.35
CA ASP A 32 8.16 0.33 8.82
C ASP A 32 7.92 0.31 7.31
N LEU A 33 8.61 -0.57 6.57
CA LEU A 33 8.32 -0.81 5.16
C LEU A 33 6.93 -1.42 4.97
N LYS A 34 6.48 -2.29 5.89
CA LYS A 34 5.13 -2.84 5.90
C LYS A 34 4.08 -1.74 6.11
N LYS A 35 4.35 -0.80 7.02
CA LYS A 35 3.47 0.36 7.28
C LYS A 35 3.38 1.24 6.03
N ALA A 36 4.52 1.63 5.45
CA ALA A 36 4.57 2.43 4.24
C ALA A 36 3.84 1.76 3.07
N TYR A 37 4.06 0.46 2.86
CA TYR A 37 3.36 -0.32 1.83
C TYR A 37 1.84 -0.30 2.04
N LYS A 38 1.35 -0.52 3.27
CA LYS A 38 -0.09 -0.45 3.58
C LYS A 38 -0.68 0.93 3.29
N LEU A 39 0.04 2.01 3.61
CA LEU A 39 -0.39 3.38 3.32
C LEU A 39 -0.51 3.61 1.82
N CYS A 40 0.48 3.22 1.03
CA CYS A 40 0.45 3.32 -0.44
C CYS A 40 -0.69 2.51 -1.06
N GLN A 41 -0.93 1.30 -0.55
CA GLN A 41 -2.03 0.45 -1.01
C GLN A 41 -3.40 1.05 -0.69
N ASN A 42 -3.57 1.64 0.50
CA ASN A 42 -4.80 2.31 0.87
C ASN A 42 -5.05 3.55 -0.01
N LEU A 43 -4.01 4.33 -0.31
CA LEU A 43 -4.10 5.47 -1.23
C LEU A 43 -4.57 5.00 -2.62
N SER A 44 -3.91 3.98 -3.15
CA SER A 44 -4.25 3.38 -4.45
C SER A 44 -5.70 2.89 -4.48
N TRP A 45 -6.19 2.32 -3.38
CA TRP A 45 -7.59 1.90 -3.27
C TRP A 45 -8.55 3.09 -3.33
N ILE A 46 -8.26 4.20 -2.63
CA ILE A 46 -9.09 5.41 -2.66
C ILE A 46 -9.24 5.92 -4.10
N PHE A 47 -8.15 6.02 -4.85
CA PHE A 47 -8.16 6.48 -6.25
C PHE A 47 -8.89 5.53 -7.19
N ASN A 48 -8.76 4.21 -6.99
CA ASN A 48 -9.38 3.22 -7.88
C ASN A 48 -10.87 2.96 -7.58
N HIS A 49 -11.33 3.18 -6.34
CA HIS A 49 -12.66 2.78 -5.88
C HIS A 49 -13.58 3.94 -5.47
N THR A 50 -13.13 5.19 -5.59
CA THR A 50 -13.95 6.36 -5.25
C THR A 50 -14.20 7.20 -6.50
N LYS A 51 -15.45 7.24 -6.96
CA LYS A 51 -15.87 8.02 -8.14
C LYS A 51 -16.42 9.39 -7.78
N ASP A 52 -17.05 9.50 -6.60
CA ASP A 52 -17.60 10.76 -6.11
C ASP A 52 -16.49 11.63 -5.49
N LYS A 53 -16.48 12.91 -5.86
CA LYS A 53 -15.41 13.85 -5.49
C LYS A 53 -15.40 14.16 -4.00
N THR A 54 -16.56 14.31 -3.39
CA THR A 54 -16.69 14.70 -1.97
C THR A 54 -16.22 13.57 -1.06
N SER A 55 -16.65 12.35 -1.36
CA SER A 55 -16.19 11.14 -0.67
C SER A 55 -14.70 10.85 -0.91
N ALA A 56 -14.17 11.15 -2.10
CA ALA A 56 -12.74 11.04 -2.37
C ALA A 56 -11.92 11.99 -1.50
N LEU A 57 -12.33 13.27 -1.39
CA LEU A 57 -11.67 14.25 -0.54
C LEU A 57 -11.72 13.85 0.94
N ALA A 58 -12.87 13.41 1.44
CA ALA A 58 -13.00 12.96 2.83
C ALA A 58 -12.10 11.74 3.14
N ARG A 59 -12.05 10.77 2.21
CA ARG A 59 -11.17 9.58 2.34
C ARG A 59 -9.70 9.96 2.27
N LEU A 60 -9.33 10.90 1.40
CA LEU A 60 -7.97 11.40 1.27
C LEU A 60 -7.53 12.12 2.54
N ALA A 61 -8.37 12.99 3.11
CA ALA A 61 -8.08 13.68 4.37
C ALA A 61 -7.83 12.68 5.53
N LYS A 62 -8.67 11.64 5.63
CA LYS A 62 -8.48 10.57 6.62
C LYS A 62 -7.21 9.75 6.36
N TRP A 63 -6.84 9.56 5.09
CA TRP A 63 -5.58 8.90 4.75
C TRP A 63 -4.37 9.75 5.13
N ASP A 64 -4.41 11.05 4.86
CA ASP A 64 -3.33 11.99 5.17
C ASP A 64 -3.09 12.08 6.69
N GLU A 65 -4.16 12.10 7.49
CA GLU A 65 -4.05 12.00 8.95
C GLU A 65 -3.34 10.71 9.39
N LYS A 66 -3.64 9.57 8.75
CA LYS A 66 -2.96 8.30 9.04
C LYS A 66 -1.49 8.33 8.68
N VAL A 67 -1.11 9.02 7.60
CA VAL A 67 0.29 9.20 7.20
C VAL A 67 1.03 10.06 8.21
N ARG A 68 0.42 11.17 8.65
CA ARG A 68 1.03 12.07 9.66
C ARG A 68 1.21 11.43 11.04
N LYS A 69 0.43 10.40 11.37
CA LYS A 69 0.50 9.66 12.64
C LYS A 69 1.34 8.38 12.57
N ALA A 70 1.79 7.97 11.39
CA ALA A 70 2.53 6.72 11.16
C ALA A 70 4.04 6.90 11.39
#